data_AF-A0A366EE71-F1
#
_entry.id   AF-A0A366EE71-F1
#
_cell.length_a   1.000
_cell.length_b   1.000
_cell.length_c   1.000
_cell.angle_alpha   90.00
_cell.angle_beta   90.00
_cell.angle_gamma   90.00
#
_symmetry.space_group_name_H-M   'P 1'
#
loop_
_entity.id
_entity.type
_entity.pdbx_description
1 polymer ?
#
loop_
_entity_poly.entity_id
_entity_poly.type
_entity_poly.pdbx_seq_one_letter_code
_entity_poly.pdbx_strand_id
1 'polypeptide(L)' 'MKVNEKRFDIRNLRYIIRSANENDAKTLSEIRGQIDGETEIWIEKKARHT' A
#
# COMPACT_ATOMS: atom_id res chain seq x y z
N MET A 1 -17.46 -4.05 -2.59
CA MET A 1 -17.27 -5.47 -2.23
C MET A 1 -16.63 -5.55 -0.86
N LYS A 2 -17.29 -6.14 0.14
CA LYS A 2 -16.67 -6.40 1.46
C LYS A 2 -15.97 -7.75 1.40
N VAL A 3 -14.71 -7.78 1.79
CA VAL A 3 -13.89 -9.01 1.91
C VAL A 3 -13.81 -9.39 3.39
N ASN A 4 -14.16 -10.63 3.69
CA ASN A 4 -13.98 -11.21 5.02
C ASN A 4 -12.50 -11.45 5.28
N GLU A 5 -12.08 -11.40 6.54
CA GLU A 5 -10.70 -11.69 6.91
C GLU A 5 -10.30 -13.09 6.47
N LYS A 6 -9.18 -13.19 5.75
CA LYS A 6 -8.53 -14.45 5.41
C LYS A 6 -7.03 -14.34 5.67
N ARG A 7 -6.48 -15.37 6.30
CA ARG A 7 -5.07 -15.46 6.67
C ARG A 7 -4.31 -16.23 5.60
N PHE A 8 -3.07 -15.82 5.35
CA PHE A 8 -2.17 -16.42 4.39
C PHE A 8 -0.80 -16.62 5.02
N ASP A 9 -0.15 -17.70 4.62
CA ASP A 9 1.25 -17.97 4.87
C ASP A 9 1.85 -18.45 3.56
N ILE A 10 2.50 -17.54 2.84
CA ILE A 10 3.01 -17.78 1.49
C ILE A 10 4.44 -17.25 1.45
N ARG A 11 5.39 -18.08 1.00
CA ARG A 11 6.81 -17.71 0.84
C ARG A 11 7.41 -17.10 2.11
N ASN A 12 7.12 -17.70 3.27
CA ASN A 12 7.53 -17.25 4.61
C ASN A 12 7.00 -15.85 4.99
N LEU A 13 5.98 -15.35 4.29
CA LEU A 13 5.30 -14.12 4.64
C LEU A 13 3.90 -14.43 5.16
N ARG A 14 3.66 -14.05 6.42
CA ARG A 14 2.35 -14.16 7.07
C ARG A 14 1.60 -12.85 6.95
N TYR A 15 0.41 -12.88 6.37
CA TYR A 15 -0.41 -11.69 6.19
C TYR A 15 -1.91 -12.02 6.21
N ILE A 16 -2.71 -10.97 6.38
CA ILE A 16 -4.17 -11.06 6.35
C ILE A 16 -4.69 -10.18 5.21
N ILE A 17 -5.71 -10.66 4.51
CA ILE A 17 -6.51 -9.85 3.60
C ILE A 17 -7.87 -9.69 4.27
N ARG A 18 -8.29 -8.46 4.52
CA ARG A 18 -9.60 -8.10 5.08
C ARG A 18 -10.06 -6.76 4.53
N SER A 19 -11.36 -6.47 4.66
CA SER A 19 -11.85 -5.11 4.43
C SER A 19 -11.18 -4.13 5.39
N ALA A 20 -10.86 -2.93 4.89
CA ALA A 20 -10.45 -1.82 5.73
C ALA A 20 -11.62 -1.37 6.62
N ASN A 21 -11.29 -0.89 7.82
CA ASN A 21 -12.21 -0.22 8.73
C ASN A 21 -11.62 1.15 9.14
N GLU A 22 -12.38 1.91 9.94
CA GLU A 22 -12.01 3.27 10.34
C GLU A 22 -10.65 3.35 11.07
N ASN A 23 -10.26 2.30 11.80
CA ASN A 23 -8.98 2.26 12.50
C ASN A 23 -7.79 2.14 11.53
N ASP A 24 -8.02 1.70 10.29
CA ASP A 24 -6.97 1.61 9.27
C ASP A 24 -6.71 2.96 8.60
N ALA A 25 -7.60 3.95 8.75
CA ALA A 25 -7.57 5.19 7.99
C ALA A 25 -6.25 5.93 8.13
N LYS A 26 -5.72 6.04 9.35
CA LYS A 26 -4.45 6.72 9.62
C LYS A 26 -3.28 6.00 8.93
N THR A 27 -3.14 4.70 9.18
CA THR A 27 -2.06 3.89 8.62
C THR A 27 -2.11 3.87 7.08
N LEU A 28 -3.30 3.77 6.50
CA LEU A 28 -3.46 3.81 5.04
C LEU A 28 -3.09 5.17 4.46
N SER A 29 -3.43 6.27 5.14
CA SER A 29 -3.04 7.63 4.74
C SER A 29 -1.52 7.82 4.78
N GLU A 30 -0.85 7.32 5.81
CA GLU A 30 0.60 7.38 5.95
C GLU A 30 1.32 6.57 4.86
N ILE A 31 0.87 5.32 4.62
CA ILE A 31 1.39 4.48 3.53
C ILE A 31 1.17 5.17 2.18
N ARG A 32 -0.01 5.77 1.97
CA ARG A 32 -0.32 6.49 0.74
C ARG A 32 0.65 7.65 0.50
N GLY A 33 0.94 8.45 1.53
CA GLY A 33 1.89 9.55 1.44
C GLY A 33 3.31 9.11 1.05
N GLN A 34 3.77 7.97 1.56
CA GLN A 34 5.06 7.39 1.18
C GLN A 34 5.07 6.99 -0.31
N ILE A 35 4.03 6.29 -0.76
CA ILE A 35 3.89 5.84 -2.16
C ILE A 35 3.84 7.03 -3.12
N ASP A 36 3.06 8.07 -2.79
CA ASP A 36 2.94 9.26 -3.64
C ASP A 36 4.30 9.97 -3.75
N GLY A 37 5.04 10.13 -2.64
CA GLY A 37 6.38 10.72 -2.66
C GLY A 37 7.42 9.92 -3.47
N GLU A 38 7.42 8.58 -3.35
CA GLU A 38 8.27 7.73 -4.19
C GLU A 38 7.91 7.88 -5.68
N THR A 39 6.61 7.90 -5.99
CA THR A 39 6.11 8.01 -7.37
C THR A 39 6.52 9.33 -8.02
N GLU A 40 6.44 10.45 -7.29
CA GLU A 40 6.90 11.75 -7.76
C GLU A 40 8.39 11.74 -8.11
N ILE A 41 9.24 11.15 -7.27
CA ILE A 41 10.67 11.00 -7.53
C ILE A 41 10.92 10.18 -8.81
N TRP A 42 10.19 9.08 -9.00
CA TRP A 42 10.31 8.25 -10.20
C TRP A 42 9.90 9.01 -11.47
N ILE A 43 8.82 9.78 -11.42
CA ILE A 43 8.37 10.62 -12.53
C ILE A 43 9.43 11.67 -12.87
N GLU A 44 9.97 12.36 -11.87
CA GLU A 44 11.03 13.37 -12.05
C GLU A 44 12.30 12.76 -12.65
N LYS A 45 12.72 11.58 -12.18
CA LYS A 45 13.85 10.85 -12.77
C LYS A 45 13.60 10.50 -14.23
N LYS A 46 12.39 10.04 -14.57
CA LYS A 46 12.04 9.67 -15.94
C LYS A 46 12.05 10.88 -16.87
N ALA A 47 11.49 12.01 -16.43
CA ALA A 47 11.46 13.25 -17.20
C ALA A 47 12.86 13.82 -17.50
N ARG A 48 13.85 13.58 -16.61
CA ARG A 48 15.25 13.98 -16.84
C ARG A 48 16.00 13.14 -17.87
N HIS A 49 15.45 11.99 -18.27
CA HIS A 49 16.09 11.06 -19.22
C HIS A 49 15.30 10.90 -20.53
N THR A 50 14.40 11.83 -20.82
CA THR A 50 13.58 11.92 -22.05
C THR A 50 13.73 13.30 -22.65
#